data_AF-A0A261GEL6-F1
#
_entry.id   AF-A0A261GEL6-F1
#
_cell.length_a   1.000
_cell.length_b   1.000
_cell.length_c   1.000
_cell.angle_alpha   90.00
_cell.angle_beta   90.00
_cell.angle_gamma   90.00
#
_symmetry.space_group_name_H-M   'P 1'
#
loop_
_entity.id
_entity.type
_entity.pdbx_description
1 polymer ?
#
loop_
_entity_poly.entity_id
_entity_poly.type
_entity_poly.pdbx_seq_one_letter_code
_entity_poly.pdbx_strand_id
1 'polypeptide(L)'
;MELRWKEKLVATIDLEDQDFPTFFGRYSLCDTAPDIIQQYVEFSGRTWPQIEEGNFTEEYYAEEEKFIDLIEDSEWCLVDESGKIEPILIPVFCTDNGVNWRLDPDR
;
A
#
# COMPACT_ATOMS: atom_id res chain seq x y z
N MET A 1 -10.86 -8.45 1.49
CA MET A 1 -9.60 -8.83 2.17
C MET A 1 -9.21 -7.75 3.16
N GLU A 2 -8.40 -8.07 4.17
CA GLU A 2 -7.86 -7.10 5.12
C GLU A 2 -6.40 -6.80 4.80
N LEU A 3 -6.04 -5.53 4.71
CA LEU A 3 -4.65 -5.08 4.68
C LEU A 3 -4.17 -4.84 6.11
N ARG A 4 -3.03 -5.45 6.46
CA ARG A 4 -2.44 -5.34 7.80
C ARG A 4 -0.97 -4.96 7.75
N TRP A 5 -0.54 -4.26 8.80
CA TRP A 5 0.86 -3.96 9.10
C TRP A 5 1.11 -4.18 10.58
N LYS A 6 2.08 -5.05 10.94
CA LYS A 6 2.38 -5.45 12.33
C LYS A 6 1.12 -5.90 13.08
N GLU A 7 0.37 -6.80 12.45
CA GLU A 7 -0.92 -7.36 12.90
C GLU A 7 -2.09 -6.37 13.00
N LYS A 8 -1.86 -5.06 12.86
CA LYS A 8 -2.91 -4.03 12.92
C LYS A 8 -3.65 -3.95 11.60
N LEU A 9 -4.98 -3.86 11.68
CA LEU A 9 -5.81 -3.55 10.53
C LEU A 9 -5.55 -2.12 10.05
N VAL A 10 -5.17 -2.01 8.77
CA VAL A 10 -4.90 -0.75 8.09
C VAL A 10 -6.07 -0.35 7.22
N ALA A 11 -6.54 -1.28 6.39
CA ALA A 11 -7.64 -1.04 5.46
C ALA A 11 -8.36 -2.36 5.15
N THR A 12 -9.58 -2.26 4.63
CA THR A 12 -10.17 -3.36 3.86
C THR A 12 -9.92 -3.14 2.37
N ILE A 13 -9.74 -4.21 1.62
CA ILE A 13 -9.54 -4.19 0.17
C ILE A 13 -10.65 -5.00 -0.49
N ASP A 14 -11.34 -4.35 -1.43
CA ASP A 14 -12.17 -4.99 -2.43
C ASP A 14 -11.32 -5.27 -3.67
N LEU A 15 -11.20 -6.53 -4.05
CA LEU A 15 -10.28 -6.97 -5.10
C LEU A 15 -10.97 -6.80 -6.46
N GLU A 16 -10.35 -6.04 -7.37
CA GLU A 16 -10.93 -5.78 -8.70
C GLU A 16 -10.24 -6.60 -9.81
N ASP A 17 -8.91 -6.59 -9.84
CA ASP A 17 -8.14 -7.19 -10.94
C ASP A 17 -6.82 -7.81 -10.45
N GLN A 18 -6.36 -8.84 -11.16
CA GLN A 18 -5.12 -9.56 -10.88
C GLN A 18 -4.35 -9.80 -12.18
N ASP A 19 -3.23 -9.09 -12.37
CA ASP A 19 -2.30 -9.35 -13.46
C ASP A 19 -0.91 -9.61 -12.90
N PHE A 20 -0.63 -10.88 -12.57
CA PHE A 20 0.59 -11.29 -11.91
C PHE A 20 1.83 -10.71 -12.62
N PRO A 21 2.74 -10.02 -11.90
CA PRO A 21 2.90 -10.06 -10.44
C PRO A 21 2.20 -8.94 -9.66
N THR A 22 1.38 -8.10 -10.31
CA THR A 22 0.74 -6.95 -9.67
C THR A 22 -0.75 -7.20 -9.49
N PHE A 23 -1.22 -6.92 -8.29
CA PHE A 23 -2.62 -7.08 -7.91
C PHE A 23 -3.22 -5.70 -7.67
N PHE A 24 -4.51 -5.54 -7.94
CA PHE A 24 -5.20 -4.26 -7.81
C PHE A 24 -6.55 -4.40 -7.11
N GLY A 25 -6.92 -3.38 -6.34
CA GLY A 25 -8.23 -3.28 -5.72
C GLY A 25 -8.55 -1.87 -5.26
N ARG A 26 -9.67 -1.76 -4.56
CA ARG A 26 -10.11 -0.54 -3.87
C ARG A 26 -9.92 -0.71 -2.38
N TYR A 27 -9.30 0.28 -1.74
CA TYR A 27 -9.14 0.26 -0.29
C TYR A 27 -10.21 1.11 0.40
N SER A 28 -10.54 0.73 1.63
CA SER A 28 -11.22 1.59 2.61
C SER A 28 -10.34 1.65 3.85
N LEU A 29 -9.70 2.80 4.07
CA LEU A 29 -8.77 3.01 5.19
C LEU A 29 -9.54 2.96 6.51
N CYS A 30 -8.95 2.34 7.52
CA CYS A 30 -9.51 2.34 8.86
C CYS A 30 -9.14 3.64 9.59
N ASP A 31 -10.09 4.20 10.33
CA ASP A 31 -9.86 5.40 11.17
C ASP A 31 -8.77 5.18 12.24
N THR A 32 -8.47 3.92 12.56
CA THR A 32 -7.45 3.51 13.53
C THR A 32 -6.11 3.16 12.90
N ALA A 33 -5.93 3.40 11.59
CA ALA A 33 -4.65 3.19 10.93
C ALA A 33 -3.58 4.08 11.59
N PRO A 34 -2.36 3.58 11.83
CA PRO A 34 -1.27 4.38 12.38
C PRO A 34 -1.02 5.67 11.57
N ASP A 35 -0.72 6.77 12.25
CA ASP A 35 -0.51 8.09 11.63
C ASP A 35 0.50 8.05 10.47
N ILE A 36 1.59 7.27 10.60
CA ILE A 36 2.59 7.13 9.54
C ILE A 36 2.01 6.51 8.27
N ILE A 37 1.04 5.60 8.39
CA ILE A 37 0.36 5.00 7.25
C ILE A 37 -0.64 5.97 6.64
N GLN A 38 -1.37 6.73 7.45
CA GLN A 38 -2.26 7.78 6.94
C GLN A 38 -1.47 8.82 6.12
N GLN A 39 -0.33 9.26 6.66
CA GLN A 39 0.60 10.17 5.95
C GLN A 39 1.15 9.55 4.67
N TYR A 40 1.47 8.26 4.68
CA TYR A 40 1.92 7.55 3.48
C TYR A 40 0.82 7.44 2.43
N VAL A 41 -0.43 7.14 2.81
CA VAL A 41 -1.59 7.11 1.89
C VAL A 41 -1.80 8.47 1.24
N GLU A 42 -1.75 9.56 2.03
CA GLU A 42 -1.83 10.92 1.50
C GLU A 42 -0.67 11.25 0.56
N PHE A 43 0.55 10.85 0.92
CA PHE A 43 1.73 10.98 0.07
C PHE A 43 1.53 10.25 -1.26
N SER A 44 1.26 8.94 -1.22
CA SER A 44 1.07 8.11 -2.42
C SER A 44 -0.05 8.62 -3.31
N GLY A 45 -1.20 9.02 -2.73
CA GLY A 45 -2.32 9.54 -3.51
C GLY A 45 -1.99 10.86 -4.23
N ARG A 46 -1.15 11.70 -3.64
CA ARG A 46 -0.68 12.96 -4.26
C ARG A 46 0.41 12.72 -5.31
N THR A 47 1.31 11.76 -5.07
CA THR A 47 2.48 11.56 -5.93
C THR A 47 2.26 10.56 -7.05
N TRP A 48 1.31 9.64 -6.91
CA TRP A 48 0.99 8.64 -7.94
C TRP A 48 0.73 9.26 -9.33
N PRO A 49 -0.11 10.30 -9.49
CA PRO A 49 -0.29 10.95 -10.80
C PRO A 49 1.01 11.52 -11.36
N GLN A 50 1.91 12.01 -10.50
CA GLN A 50 3.21 12.54 -10.93
C GLN A 50 4.14 11.43 -11.40
N ILE A 51 4.05 10.22 -10.82
CA ILE A 51 4.77 9.04 -11.30
C ILE A 51 4.25 8.65 -12.68
N GLU A 52 2.94 8.57 -12.87
CA GLU A 52 2.31 8.18 -14.15
C GLU A 52 2.64 9.15 -15.29
N GLU A 53 2.71 10.45 -14.99
CA GLU A 53 3.08 11.48 -15.95
C GLU A 53 4.59 11.61 -16.18
N GLY A 54 5.43 10.89 -15.43
CA GLY A 54 6.89 11.01 -15.48
C GLY A 54 7.43 12.33 -14.90
N ASN A 55 6.65 12.97 -14.02
CA ASN A 55 6.93 14.25 -13.37
C ASN A 55 7.43 14.11 -11.92
N PHE A 56 7.85 12.91 -11.50
CA PHE A 56 8.34 12.67 -10.14
C PHE A 56 9.72 13.31 -9.93
N THR A 57 9.80 14.30 -9.04
CA THR A 57 10.99 15.15 -8.81
C THR A 57 11.80 14.72 -7.59
N GLU A 58 13.00 15.29 -7.43
CA GLU A 58 13.84 15.12 -6.23
C GLU A 58 13.14 15.50 -4.93
N GLU A 59 12.19 16.46 -4.95
CA GLU A 59 11.41 16.84 -3.77
C GLU A 59 10.51 15.70 -3.29
N TYR A 60 9.92 14.94 -4.23
CA TYR A 60 9.10 13.78 -3.86
C TYR A 60 9.96 12.61 -3.38
N TYR A 61 11.16 12.40 -3.93
CA TYR A 61 12.10 11.43 -3.40
C TYR A 61 12.51 11.76 -1.96
N ALA A 62 12.86 13.02 -1.67
CA ALA A 62 13.22 13.45 -0.31
C ALA A 62 12.04 13.33 0.68
N GLU A 63 10.81 13.42 0.20
CA GLU A 63 9.64 13.16 1.02
C GLU A 63 9.37 11.67 1.22
N GLU A 64 9.59 10.84 0.19
CA GLU A 64 9.50 9.37 0.27
C GLU A 64 10.47 8.77 1.28
N GLU A 65 11.67 9.34 1.42
CA GLU A 65 12.67 8.92 2.41
C GLU A 65 12.12 8.90 3.85
N LYS A 66 11.12 9.71 4.18
CA LYS A 66 10.47 9.70 5.51
C LYS A 66 9.70 8.40 5.79
N PHE A 67 9.35 7.67 4.72
CA PHE A 67 8.60 6.43 4.76
C PHE A 67 9.48 5.21 4.47
N ILE A 68 10.81 5.36 4.34
CA ILE A 68 11.69 4.25 3.96
C ILE A 68 11.55 3.04 4.91
N ASP A 69 11.47 3.30 6.22
CA ASP A 69 11.26 2.25 7.23
C ASP A 69 9.91 1.54 7.08
N LEU A 70 8.90 2.20 6.50
CA LEU A 70 7.59 1.61 6.20
C LEU A 70 7.61 0.85 4.88
N ILE A 71 8.32 1.37 3.88
CA ILE A 71 8.50 0.80 2.53
C ILE A 71 9.28 -0.50 2.58
N GLU A 72 10.35 -0.53 3.37
CA GLU A 72 11.23 -1.70 3.54
C GLU A 72 10.76 -2.66 4.63
N ASP A 73 9.67 -2.34 5.34
CA ASP A 73 9.12 -3.22 6.38
C ASP A 73 8.52 -4.48 5.77
N SER A 74 8.93 -5.66 6.24
CA SER A 74 8.40 -6.93 5.76
C SER A 74 7.12 -7.35 6.45
N GLU A 75 6.59 -6.59 7.42
CA GLU A 75 5.40 -6.94 8.19
C GLU A 75 4.06 -6.63 7.49
N TRP A 76 4.10 -6.24 6.21
CA TRP A 76 2.89 -6.06 5.39
C TRP A 76 2.29 -7.40 4.97
N CYS A 77 0.97 -7.52 5.11
CA CYS A 77 0.26 -8.69 4.64
C CYS A 77 -1.21 -8.41 4.31
N LEU A 78 -1.78 -9.31 3.51
CA LEU A 78 -3.22 -9.42 3.31
C LEU A 78 -3.76 -10.62 4.07
N VAL A 79 -4.96 -10.48 4.61
CA VAL A 79 -5.72 -11.57 5.24
C VAL A 79 -7.02 -11.77 4.48
N ASP A 80 -7.24 -12.97 3.95
CA ASP A 80 -8.49 -13.32 3.28
C ASP A 80 -9.59 -13.73 4.27
N GLU A 81 -10.79 -13.99 3.77
CA GLU A 81 -11.95 -14.38 4.60
C GLU A 81 -11.78 -15.73 5.30
N SER A 82 -10.87 -16.59 4.79
CA SER A 82 -10.53 -17.87 5.41
C SER A 82 -9.47 -17.74 6.50
N GLY A 83 -8.89 -16.54 6.67
CA GLY A 83 -7.79 -16.26 7.58
C GLY A 83 -6.42 -16.61 7.00
N LYS A 84 -6.32 -16.90 5.69
CA LYS A 84 -5.03 -17.11 5.03
C LYS A 84 -4.29 -15.77 4.98
N ILE A 85 -3.03 -15.80 5.37
CA ILE A 85 -2.14 -14.64 5.35
C ILE A 85 -1.28 -14.70 4.09
N GLU A 86 -1.26 -13.61 3.33
CA GLU A 86 -0.44 -13.43 2.13
C GLU A 86 0.55 -12.29 2.38
N PRO A 87 1.85 -12.57 2.54
CA PRO A 87 2.87 -11.53 2.63
C PRO A 87 2.93 -10.70 1.35
N ILE A 88 3.01 -9.38 1.51
CA ILE A 88 3.11 -8.45 0.39
C ILE A 88 4.24 -7.45 0.63
N LEU A 89 4.77 -6.90 -0.44
CA LEU A 89 5.53 -5.65 -0.36
C LEU A 89 4.59 -4.50 0.02
N ILE A 90 5.15 -3.32 0.33
CA ILE A 90 4.34 -2.15 0.68
C ILE A 90 3.23 -1.90 -0.36
N PRO A 91 1.96 -1.73 0.07
CA PRO A 91 0.88 -1.35 -0.82
C PRO A 91 1.08 0.07 -1.34
N VAL A 92 0.89 0.27 -2.64
CA VAL A 92 0.96 1.60 -3.27
C VAL A 92 -0.46 2.12 -3.47
N PHE A 93 -0.79 3.23 -2.81
CA PHE A 93 -2.11 3.84 -2.88
C PHE A 93 -2.18 4.83 -4.04
N CYS A 94 -3.21 4.67 -4.87
CA CYS A 94 -3.47 5.47 -6.06
C CYS A 94 -4.64 6.45 -5.82
N THR A 95 -4.94 7.24 -6.84
CA THR A 95 -6.17 8.06 -6.87
C THR A 95 -7.43 7.19 -6.81
N ASP A 96 -8.56 7.80 -6.47
CA ASP A 96 -9.88 7.15 -6.40
C ASP A 96 -9.93 5.93 -5.48
N ASN A 97 -9.19 5.96 -4.38
CA ASN A 97 -9.05 4.84 -3.44
C ASN A 97 -8.51 3.54 -4.09
N GLY A 98 -7.78 3.64 -5.19
CA GLY A 98 -7.07 2.50 -5.77
C GLY A 98 -5.90 2.07 -4.89
N VAL A 99 -5.60 0.78 -4.87
CA VAL A 99 -4.39 0.25 -4.25
C VAL A 99 -3.83 -0.87 -5.11
N ASN A 100 -2.53 -0.86 -5.32
CA ASN A 100 -1.81 -1.96 -5.94
C ASN A 100 -0.77 -2.54 -4.99
N TRP A 101 -0.50 -3.83 -5.14
CA TRP A 101 0.53 -4.51 -4.34
C TRP A 101 1.14 -5.65 -5.15
N ARG A 102 2.26 -6.16 -4.62
CA ARG A 102 2.93 -7.37 -5.11
C ARG A 102 3.15 -8.31 -3.95
N LEU A 103 3.14 -9.60 -4.23
CA LEU A 103 3.53 -10.60 -3.23
C LEU A 103 5.01 -10.40 -2.86
N ASP A 104 5.32 -10.61 -1.59
CA ASP A 104 6.69 -10.64 -1.10
C ASP A 104 7.31 -12.01 -1.46
N PRO A 105 8.29 -12.08 -2.37
CA PRO A 105 8.86 -13.36 -2.81
C PRO A 105 9.75 -14.03 -1.74
N ASP A 106 10.16 -13.29 -0.70
CA ASP A 106 11.08 -13.77 0.32
C ASP A 106 10.37 -14.45 1.51
N ARG A 107 9.03 -14.60 1.46
CA ARG A 107 8.20 -15.08 2.58
C ARG A 107 7.20 -16.17 2.19
#